data_AF-A0A7X9SEP8-F1
#
_entry.id   AF-A0A7X9SEP8-F1
#
_cell.length_a   1.000
_cell.length_b   1.000
_cell.length_c   1.000
_cell.angle_alpha   90.00
_cell.angle_beta   90.00
_cell.angle_gamma   90.00
#
_symmetry.space_group_name_H-M   'P 1'
#
loop_
_entity.id
_entity.type
_entity.pdbx_description
1 polymer ?
#
loop_
_entity_poly.entity_id
_entity_poly.type
_entity_poly.pdbx_seq_one_letter_code
_entity_poly.pdbx_strand_id
1 'polypeptide(L)' 'MEKLSHSGLMEQSLKETTFYMTSAINIINKELGKSYAENHPELLGAFMQTAAISNLESVLLNKLENIENAIDQLQ' A
#
# COMPACT_ATOMS: atom_id res chain seq x y z
N MET A 1 -12.57 -6.80 12.66
CA MET A 1 -12.99 -5.96 11.52
C MET A 1 -14.13 -6.66 10.83
N GLU A 2 -15.20 -5.94 10.52
CA GLU A 2 -16.31 -6.46 9.74
C GLU A 2 -15.81 -6.81 8.32
N LYS A 3 -16.24 -7.95 7.79
CA LYS A 3 -15.79 -8.42 6.47
C LYS A 3 -16.57 -7.67 5.39
N LEU A 4 -15.85 -6.98 4.49
CA LEU A 4 -16.47 -6.27 3.38
C LEU A 4 -17.15 -7.24 2.40
N SER A 5 -18.22 -6.77 1.76
CA SER A 5 -18.82 -7.43 0.60
C SER A 5 -17.84 -7.41 -0.59
N HIS A 6 -18.13 -8.19 -1.64
CA HIS A 6 -17.32 -8.16 -2.86
C HIS A 6 -17.23 -6.75 -3.48
N SER A 7 -18.35 -6.02 -3.54
CA SER A 7 -18.36 -4.63 -4.01
C SER A 7 -17.56 -3.70 -3.10
N GLY A 8 -17.61 -3.90 -1.79
CA GLY A 8 -16.80 -3.13 -0.83
C GLY A 8 -15.30 -3.39 -1.01
N LEU A 9 -14.90 -4.63 -1.28
CA LEU A 9 -13.50 -4.97 -1.59
C LEU A 9 -13.02 -4.32 -2.89
N MET A 10 -13.87 -4.28 -3.94
CA MET A 10 -13.54 -3.59 -5.18
C MET A 10 -13.36 -2.08 -4.98
N GLU A 11 -14.27 -1.44 -4.24
CA GLU A 11 -14.20 -0.01 -3.94
C GLU A 11 -12.93 0.33 -3.12
N GLN A 12 -12.62 -0.48 -2.11
CA GLN A 12 -11.38 -0.33 -1.34
C GLN A 12 -10.15 -0.46 -2.24
N SER A 13 -10.12 -1.47 -3.11
CA SER A 13 -8.99 -1.70 -4.03
C SER A 13 -8.74 -0.50 -4.95
N LEU A 14 -9.81 0.12 -5.46
CA LEU A 14 -9.72 1.33 -6.29
C LEU A 14 -9.19 2.52 -5.50
N LYS A 15 -9.66 2.72 -4.26
CA LYS A 15 -9.20 3.80 -3.38
C LYS A 15 -7.72 3.66 -3.05
N GLU A 16 -7.29 2.47 -2.67
CA GLU A 16 -5.88 2.17 -2.35
C GLU A 16 -4.98 2.37 -3.57
N THR A 17 -5.37 1.84 -4.73
CA THR A 17 -4.61 2.01 -5.97
C THR A 17 -4.49 3.48 -6.36
N THR A 18 -5.57 4.24 -6.23
CA THR A 18 -5.58 5.69 -6.51
C THR A 18 -4.68 6.45 -5.55
N PHE A 19 -4.70 6.09 -4.27
CA PHE A 19 -3.81 6.67 -3.26
C PHE A 19 -2.34 6.42 -3.60
N TYR A 20 -1.97 5.18 -3.93
CA TYR A 20 -0.59 4.86 -4.30
C TYR A 20 -0.15 5.58 -5.56
N MET A 21 -1.00 5.60 -6.60
CA MET A 21 -0.67 6.28 -7.85
C MET A 21 -0.47 7.78 -7.65
N THR A 22 -1.39 8.45 -6.96
CA THR A 22 -1.31 9.89 -6.70
C THR A 22 -0.09 10.23 -5.85
N SER A 23 0.16 9.42 -4.80
CA SER A 23 1.33 9.59 -3.94
C SER A 23 2.64 9.40 -4.71
N ALA A 24 2.73 8.36 -5.54
CA ALA A 24 3.91 8.07 -6.34
C ALA A 24 4.20 9.18 -7.36
N ILE A 25 3.18 9.68 -8.08
CA ILE A 25 3.33 10.82 -9.00
C ILE A 25 3.88 12.04 -8.26
N ASN A 26 3.29 12.38 -7.11
CA ASN A 26 3.70 13.55 -6.34
C ASN A 26 5.14 13.43 -5.82
N ILE A 27 5.51 12.26 -5.28
CA ILE A 27 6.86 12.01 -4.76
C ILE A 27 7.89 12.03 -5.89
N ILE A 28 7.65 11.30 -6.98
CA ILE A 28 8.56 11.25 -8.13
C ILE A 28 8.75 12.65 -8.72
N ASN A 29 7.66 13.40 -8.95
CA ASN A 29 7.76 14.74 -9.52
C ASN A 29 8.45 15.74 -8.57
N LYS A 30 8.31 15.55 -7.25
CA LYS A 30 8.99 16.38 -6.24
C LYS A 30 10.50 16.12 -6.23
N GLU A 31 10.92 14.86 -6.28
CA GLU A 31 12.32 14.48 -6.12
C GLU A 31 13.13 14.52 -7.43
N LEU A 32 12.50 14.20 -8.57
CA LEU A 32 13.18 14.07 -9.87
C LEU A 32 12.81 15.17 -10.88
N GLY A 33 11.85 16.03 -10.53
CA GLY A 33 11.44 17.17 -11.33
C GLY A 33 10.02 17.06 -11.88
N LYS A 34 9.43 18.23 -12.22
CA LYS A 34 8.06 18.32 -12.71
C LYS A 34 7.86 17.43 -13.95
N SER A 35 6.74 16.70 -13.98
CA SER A 35 6.36 15.80 -15.08
C SER A 35 7.29 14.60 -15.30
N TYR A 36 8.25 14.33 -14.42
CA TYR A 36 9.11 13.15 -14.53
C TYR A 36 8.29 11.86 -14.45
N ALA A 37 7.32 11.77 -13.55
CA ALA A 37 6.47 10.59 -13.39
C ALA A 37 5.64 10.28 -14.65
N GLU A 38 5.15 11.32 -15.35
CA GLU A 38 4.38 11.17 -16.58
C GLU A 38 5.23 10.64 -17.74
N ASN A 39 6.52 11.02 -17.77
CA ASN A 39 7.47 10.59 -18.79
C ASN A 39 8.12 9.23 -18.49
N HIS A 40 7.97 8.72 -17.27
CA HIS A 40 8.58 7.47 -16.78
C HIS A 40 7.53 6.57 -16.11
N PRO A 41 6.53 6.05 -16.85
CA PRO A 41 5.50 5.17 -16.31
C PRO A 41 6.06 3.87 -15.70
N GLU A 42 7.23 3.42 -16.17
CA GLU A 42 7.97 2.29 -15.60
C GLU A 42 8.42 2.57 -14.16
N LEU A 43 8.91 3.78 -13.89
CA LEU A 43 9.33 4.18 -12.55
C LEU A 43 8.11 4.36 -11.64
N LEU A 44 7.05 4.98 -12.16
CA LEU A 44 5.78 5.11 -11.46
C LEU A 44 5.24 3.74 -11.03
N GLY A 45 5.18 2.80 -11.98
CA GLY A 45 4.72 1.43 -11.73
C GLY A 45 5.60 0.68 -10.72
N ALA A 46 6.93 0.82 -10.80
CA ALA A 46 7.86 0.19 -9.86
C ALA A 46 7.72 0.78 -8.45
N PHE A 47 7.54 2.11 -8.34
CA PHE A 47 7.32 2.78 -7.07
C PHE A 47 6.02 2.33 -6.42
N MET A 48 4.91 2.30 -7.18
CA MET A 48 3.61 1.83 -6.69
C MET A 48 3.68 0.40 -6.17
N GLN A 49 4.34 -0.50 -6.89
CA GLN A 49 4.54 -1.89 -6.47
C GLN A 49 5.35 -1.98 -5.18
N THR A 50 6.45 -1.23 -5.09
CA THR A 50 7.30 -1.21 -3.88
C THR A 50 6.53 -0.70 -2.66
N ALA A 51 5.75 0.37 -2.83
CA ALA A 51 4.92 0.91 -1.76
C ALA A 51 3.84 -0.08 -1.29
N ALA A 52 3.17 -0.75 -2.22
CA ALA A 52 2.16 -1.76 -1.90
C ALA A 52 2.77 -2.97 -1.16
N ILE A 53 3.94 -3.44 -1.58
CA ILE A 53 4.67 -4.54 -0.91
C ILE A 53 5.07 -4.13 0.52
N SER A 54 5.68 -2.96 0.69
CA SER A 54 6.10 -2.47 2.01
C SER A 54 4.92 -2.31 2.98
N ASN A 55 3.76 -1.84 2.48
CA ASN A 55 2.54 -1.78 3.27
C ASN A 55 2.03 -3.19 3.65
N LEU A 56 2.03 -4.13 2.71
CA LEU A 56 1.62 -5.52 2.97
C LEU A 56 2.52 -6.16 4.03
N GLU A 57 3.84 -6.00 3.93
CA GLU A 57 4.81 -6.49 4.93
C GLU A 57 4.51 -5.91 6.32
N SER A 58 4.28 -4.60 6.42
CA SER A 58 3.96 -3.94 7.69
C SER A 58 2.65 -4.47 8.31
N VAL A 59 1.61 -4.66 7.49
CA VAL A 59 0.34 -5.24 7.94
C VAL A 59 0.51 -6.68 8.41
N LEU A 60 1.33 -7.48 7.74
CA LEU A 60 1.62 -8.85 8.13
C LEU A 60 2.39 -8.91 9.45
N LEU A 61 3.44 -8.10 9.61
CA LEU A 61 4.21 -8.02 10.86
C LEU A 61 3.31 -7.65 12.05
N ASN A 62 2.48 -6.62 11.90
CA ASN A 62 1.52 -6.23 12.94
C ASN A 62 0.55 -7.37 13.29
N LYS A 63 0.09 -8.14 12.29
CA LYS A 63 -0.79 -9.29 12.54
C LYS A 63 -0.07 -10.42 13.27
N LEU A 64 1.19 -10.68 12.94
CA LEU A 64 2.02 -11.68 13.60
C LEU A 64 2.27 -11.29 15.07
N GLU A 65 2.65 -10.05 15.34
CA GLU A 65 2.86 -9.54 16.70
C GLU A 65 1.58 -9.69 17.56
N ASN A 66 0.40 -9.41 16.98
CA ASN A 66 -0.87 -9.61 17.69
C ASN A 66 -1.13 -11.09 18.02
N ILE A 67 -0.71 -12.03 17.16
CA ILE A 67 -0.84 -13.46 17.40
C ILE A 67 0.14 -13.90 18.50
N GLU A 68 1.39 -13.46 18.45
CA GLU A 68 2.40 -13.74 19.47
C GLU A 68 1.93 -13.28 20.85
N ASN A 69 1.46 -12.04 20.96
CA ASN A 69 0.91 -11.49 22.20
C ASN A 69 -0.30 -12.30 22.73
N ALA A 70 -1.16 -12.81 21.83
CA ALA A 70 -2.30 -13.62 22.24
C ALA A 70 -1.89 -15.01 22.73
N ILE A 71 -0.83 -15.60 22.16
CA ILE A 71 -0.26 -16.87 22.62
C ILE A 71 0.37 -16.70 24.01
N ASP A 72 1.13 -15.62 24.22
CA ASP A 72 1.77 -15.33 25.51
C ASP A 72 0.76 -15.18 26.64
N GLN A 73 -0.44 -14.65 26.36
CA GLN A 73 -1.52 -14.53 27.34
C GLN A 73 -2.18 -15.87 27.73
N LEU A 74 -1.95 -16.94 26.96
CA LEU A 74 -2.48 -18.27 27.23
C LEU A 74 -1.52 -19.14 28.06
N GLN A 75 -0.28 -18.69 28.26
CA GLN A 75 0.75 -19.37 29.06
C GLN A 75 0.73 -18.89 30.51
#